data_AF-A0A6I2GIU9-F1
#
_entry.id   AF-A0A6I2GIU9-F1
#
_cell.length_a   1.000
_cell.length_b   1.000
_cell.length_c   1.000
_cell.angle_alpha   90.00
_cell.angle_beta   90.00
_cell.angle_gamma   90.00
#
_symmetry.space_group_name_H-M   'P 1'
#
loop_
_entity.id
_entity.type
_entity.pdbx_description
1 polymer ?
#
loop_
_entity_poly.entity_id
_entity_poly.type
_entity_poly.pdbx_seq_one_letter_code
_entity_poly.pdbx_strand_id
1 'polypeptide(L)'
;MFTQPNPDEITELMDTQINLCVQVLPKFLKDSSQYSLLINRIEALNIAKAVLLNDENHIKYSKEQLTTSLEQVTTLLTKSEKAVVRFKPGHPAHVQLTKTIKVLKLAESKIKNATEHRITSIFKHHKQ
;
A
#
# COMPACT_ATOMS: atom_id res chain seq x y z
N MET A 1 10.12 -1.29 22.87
CA MET A 1 10.49 -2.29 21.85
C MET A 1 9.35 -2.33 20.84
N PHE A 2 9.56 -1.85 19.61
CA PHE A 2 8.50 -1.80 18.59
C PHE A 2 8.58 -3.08 17.75
N THR A 3 7.63 -3.99 17.97
CA THR A 3 7.51 -5.22 17.19
C THR A 3 7.04 -4.88 15.77
N GLN A 4 7.69 -5.47 14.76
CA GLN A 4 7.21 -5.39 13.37
C GLN A 4 5.80 -6.00 13.28
N PRO A 5 4.90 -5.46 12.44
CA PRO A 5 3.58 -6.09 12.24
C PRO A 5 3.76 -7.54 11.79
N ASN A 6 3.02 -8.46 12.42
CA ASN A 6 3.05 -9.86 12.01
C ASN A 6 2.21 -10.06 10.72
N PRO A 7 2.33 -11.21 10.03
CA PRO A 7 1.59 -11.46 8.78
C PRO A 7 0.06 -11.36 8.90
N ASP A 8 -0.51 -11.79 10.02
CA ASP A 8 -1.96 -11.74 10.25
C ASP A 8 -2.45 -10.29 10.40
N GLU A 9 -1.72 -9.47 11.17
CA GLU A 9 -2.00 -8.04 11.35
C GLU A 9 -1.87 -7.28 10.03
N ILE A 10 -0.86 -7.60 9.21
CA ILE A 10 -0.72 -7.04 7.86
C ILE A 10 -1.94 -7.39 7.00
N THR A 11 -2.33 -8.67 7.01
CA THR A 11 -3.46 -9.18 6.22
C THR A 11 -4.76 -8.51 6.62
N GLU A 12 -5.08 -8.49 7.91
CA GLU A 12 -6.28 -7.87 8.46
C GLU A 12 -6.36 -6.38 8.11
N LEU A 13 -5.26 -5.65 8.31
CA LEU A 13 -5.21 -4.22 8.03
C LEU A 13 -5.39 -3.93 6.54
N MET A 14 -4.68 -4.64 5.66
CA MET A 14 -4.78 -4.45 4.22
C MET A 14 -6.19 -4.79 3.71
N ASP A 15 -6.76 -5.91 4.16
CA ASP A 15 -8.11 -6.32 3.77
C ASP A 15 -9.17 -5.32 4.24
N THR A 16 -8.99 -4.77 5.45
CA THR A 16 -9.86 -3.70 5.93
C THR A 16 -9.78 -2.46 5.02
N GLN A 17 -8.58 -2.01 4.63
CA GLN A 17 -8.43 -0.85 3.76
C GLN A 17 -9.00 -1.11 2.35
N ILE A 18 -8.78 -2.30 1.81
CA ILE A 18 -9.32 -2.73 0.50
C ILE A 18 -10.85 -2.72 0.56
N ASN A 19 -11.44 -3.35 1.59
CA ASN A 19 -12.88 -3.43 1.76
C ASN A 19 -13.54 -2.06 1.90
N LEU A 20 -12.91 -1.12 2.61
CA LEU A 20 -13.40 0.26 2.69
C LEU A 20 -13.43 0.94 1.31
N CYS A 21 -12.42 0.72 0.47
CA CYS A 21 -12.42 1.26 -0.89
C CYS A 21 -13.52 0.61 -1.75
N VAL A 22 -13.64 -0.72 -1.69
CA VAL A 22 -14.64 -1.50 -2.44
C VAL A 22 -16.06 -1.10 -2.08
N GLN A 23 -16.37 -0.90 -0.79
CA GLN A 23 -17.71 -0.51 -0.33
C GLN A 23 -18.11 0.90 -0.78
N VAL A 24 -17.14 1.80 -0.96
CA VAL A 24 -17.40 3.18 -1.37
C VAL A 24 -17.42 3.31 -2.90
N LEU A 25 -16.77 2.41 -3.64
CA LEU A 25 -16.66 2.43 -5.10
C LEU A 25 -18.02 2.58 -5.83
N PRO A 26 -19.12 1.88 -5.44
CA PRO A 26 -20.42 1.99 -6.13
C PRO A 26 -21.07 3.37 -6.03
N LYS A 27 -20.58 4.26 -5.16
CA LYS A 27 -21.10 5.63 -5.02
C LYS A 27 -20.62 6.57 -6.14
N PHE A 28 -19.67 6.13 -6.97
CA PHE A 28 -19.07 6.93 -8.02
C PHE A 28 -19.42 6.39 -9.40
N LEU A 29 -19.57 7.29 -10.38
CA LEU A 29 -19.76 6.93 -11.78
C LEU A 29 -18.48 6.29 -12.32
N LYS A 30 -18.61 5.23 -13.13
CA LYS A 30 -17.49 4.41 -13.64
C LYS A 30 -16.39 5.21 -14.34
N ASP A 31 -16.75 6.32 -14.98
CA ASP A 31 -15.81 7.16 -15.74
C ASP A 31 -15.37 8.40 -14.94
N SER A 32 -15.73 8.49 -13.65
CA SER A 32 -15.30 9.61 -12.81
C SER A 32 -13.87 9.41 -12.30
N SER A 33 -13.19 10.53 -12.06
CA SER A 33 -11.85 10.52 -11.48
C SER A 33 -11.83 9.87 -10.09
N GLN A 34 -12.92 9.94 -9.32
CA GLN A 34 -13.02 9.28 -8.02
C GLN A 34 -13.13 7.76 -8.14
N TYR A 35 -13.84 7.25 -9.15
CA TYR A 35 -13.92 5.82 -9.42
C TYR A 35 -12.54 5.27 -9.79
N SER A 36 -11.86 5.88 -10.77
CA SER A 36 -10.51 5.48 -11.18
C SER A 36 -9.51 5.56 -10.02
N LEU A 37 -9.59 6.60 -9.19
CA LEU A 37 -8.74 6.74 -8.01
C LEU A 37 -8.94 5.60 -7.00
N LEU A 38 -10.18 5.16 -6.77
CA LEU A 38 -10.45 4.05 -5.86
C LEU A 38 -9.96 2.72 -6.42
N ILE A 39 -10.13 2.48 -7.72
CA ILE A 39 -9.55 1.29 -8.39
C ILE A 39 -8.03 1.26 -8.22
N ASN A 40 -7.35 2.37 -8.52
CA ASN A 40 -5.90 2.44 -8.38
C ASN A 40 -5.43 2.21 -6.94
N ARG A 41 -6.20 2.67 -5.95
CA ARG A 41 -5.91 2.38 -4.53
C ARG A 41 -6.12 0.92 -4.16
N ILE A 42 -7.21 0.31 -4.65
CA ILE A 42 -7.48 -1.11 -4.42
C ILE A 42 -6.33 -1.96 -5.01
N GLU A 43 -5.91 -1.68 -6.24
CA GLU A 43 -4.79 -2.37 -6.88
C GLU A 43 -3.49 -2.16 -6.10
N ALA A 44 -3.18 -0.92 -5.71
CA ALA A 44 -1.99 -0.60 -4.93
C ALA A 44 -1.95 -1.32 -3.56
N LEU A 45 -3.08 -1.42 -2.87
CA LEU A 45 -3.18 -2.12 -1.58
C LEU A 45 -3.01 -3.64 -1.75
N ASN A 46 -3.54 -4.22 -2.84
CA ASN A 46 -3.33 -5.63 -3.15
C ASN A 46 -1.84 -5.93 -3.47
N ILE A 47 -1.20 -5.08 -4.26
CA ILE A 47 0.24 -5.19 -4.55
C ILE A 47 1.05 -5.04 -3.26
N ALA A 48 0.74 -4.04 -2.44
CA ALA A 48 1.38 -3.83 -1.15
C ALA A 48 1.28 -5.06 -0.25
N LYS A 49 0.09 -5.67 -0.14
CA LYS A 49 -0.14 -6.90 0.62
C LYS A 49 0.73 -8.05 0.10
N ALA A 50 0.74 -8.29 -1.21
CA ALA A 50 1.53 -9.36 -1.82
C ALA A 50 3.04 -9.17 -1.57
N VAL A 51 3.57 -7.96 -1.75
CA VAL A 51 5.00 -7.67 -1.53
C VAL A 51 5.37 -7.79 -0.05
N LEU A 52 4.50 -7.35 0.86
CA LEU A 52 4.71 -7.45 2.31
C LEU A 52 4.79 -8.88 2.81
N LEU A 53 3.90 -9.74 2.32
CA LEU A 53 3.84 -11.15 2.71
C LEU A 53 4.93 -11.99 2.05
N ASN A 54 5.86 -11.35 1.32
CA ASN A 54 6.92 -11.99 0.56
C ASN A 54 6.41 -13.10 -0.36
N ASP A 55 5.18 -12.92 -0.85
CA ASP A 55 4.58 -13.81 -1.81
C ASP A 55 5.40 -13.66 -3.11
N GLU A 56 5.89 -14.77 -3.67
CA GLU A 56 6.63 -14.80 -4.94
C GLU A 56 5.87 -14.08 -6.08
N ASN A 57 4.56 -13.85 -5.88
CA ASN A 57 3.72 -12.97 -6.69
C ASN A 57 4.27 -11.55 -6.87
N HIS A 58 5.09 -11.01 -5.96
CA HIS A 58 5.67 -9.68 -6.17
C HIS A 58 6.56 -9.61 -7.42
N ILE A 59 7.08 -10.72 -7.94
CA ILE A 59 7.86 -10.80 -9.19
C ILE A 59 6.98 -10.50 -10.41
N LYS A 60 5.68 -10.79 -10.32
CA LYS A 60 4.72 -10.71 -11.44
C LYS A 60 4.31 -9.28 -11.81
N TYR A 61 4.51 -8.32 -10.93
CA TYR A 61 4.09 -6.93 -11.17
C TYR A 61 5.09 -6.18 -12.07
N SER A 62 4.54 -5.43 -13.02
CA SER A 62 5.31 -4.57 -13.92
C SER A 62 5.92 -3.38 -13.16
N LYS A 63 6.93 -2.73 -13.75
CA LYS A 63 7.50 -1.50 -13.18
C LYS A 63 6.45 -0.41 -13.04
N GLU A 64 5.57 -0.26 -14.02
CA GLU A 64 4.50 0.74 -14.01
C GLU A 64 3.53 0.49 -12.86
N GLN A 65 3.07 -0.75 -12.68
CA GLN A 65 2.19 -1.14 -11.57
C GLN A 65 2.83 -0.85 -10.21
N LEU A 66 4.13 -1.14 -10.05
CA LEU A 66 4.84 -0.86 -8.80
C LEU A 66 5.03 0.64 -8.55
N THR A 67 5.35 1.42 -9.59
CA THR A 67 5.46 2.89 -9.49
C THR A 67 4.11 3.52 -9.11
N THR A 68 3.03 3.16 -9.81
CA THR A 68 1.68 3.66 -9.50
C THR A 68 1.25 3.23 -8.10
N SER A 69 1.55 1.99 -7.70
CA SER A 69 1.27 1.51 -6.34
C SER A 69 2.03 2.31 -5.28
N LEU A 70 3.31 2.61 -5.53
CA LEU A 70 4.12 3.41 -4.64
C LEU A 70 3.48 4.79 -4.42
N GLU A 71 3.08 5.48 -5.49
CA GLU A 71 2.41 6.78 -5.40
C GLU A 71 1.12 6.74 -4.57
N GLN A 72 0.29 5.72 -4.78
CA GLN A 72 -0.97 5.56 -4.03
C GLN A 72 -0.70 5.25 -2.55
N VAL A 73 0.26 4.37 -2.23
CA VAL A 73 0.64 4.02 -0.86
C VAL A 73 1.22 5.24 -0.13
N THR A 74 2.14 5.99 -0.76
CA THR A 74 2.71 7.22 -0.19
C THR A 74 1.63 8.26 0.09
N THR A 75 0.63 8.38 -0.79
CA THR A 75 -0.50 9.29 -0.59
C THR A 75 -1.35 8.86 0.62
N LEU A 76 -1.66 7.56 0.74
CA LEU A 76 -2.42 7.02 1.87
C LEU A 76 -1.65 7.17 3.19
N LEU A 77 -0.33 6.96 3.17
CA LEU A 77 0.55 7.15 4.32
C LEU A 77 0.50 8.60 4.79
N THR A 78 0.74 9.55 3.89
CA THR A 78 0.72 10.99 4.20
C THR A 78 -0.63 11.42 4.79
N LYS A 79 -1.74 10.92 4.23
CA LYS A 79 -3.09 11.22 4.76
C LYS A 79 -3.30 10.62 6.14
N SER A 80 -2.84 9.40 6.37
CA SER A 80 -2.96 8.72 7.66
C SER A 80 -2.13 9.41 8.74
N GLU A 81 -0.91 9.85 8.42
CA GLU A 81 -0.04 10.63 9.31
C GLU A 81 -0.67 11.98 9.69
N LYS A 82 -1.30 12.67 8.73
CA LYS A 82 -2.05 13.90 9.04
C LYS A 82 -3.31 13.64 9.87
N ALA A 83 -3.95 12.49 9.68
CA ALA A 83 -5.17 12.12 10.42
C ALA A 83 -4.86 11.72 11.86
N VAL A 84 -3.79 10.95 12.11
CA VAL A 84 -3.47 10.43 13.46
C VAL A 84 -3.22 11.55 14.47
N VAL A 85 -2.62 12.67 14.03
CA VAL A 85 -2.36 13.87 14.86
C VAL A 85 -3.64 14.50 15.42
N ARG A 86 -4.80 14.27 14.78
CA ARG A 86 -6.09 14.80 15.24
C ARG A 86 -6.67 14.05 16.44
N PHE A 87 -6.10 12.89 16.78
CA PHE A 87 -6.58 12.03 17.86
C PHE A 87 -5.58 12.01 19.01
N LYS A 88 -6.08 12.02 20.25
CA LYS A 88 -5.24 11.89 21.43
C LYS A 88 -4.63 10.47 21.52
N PRO A 89 -3.40 10.31 22.04
CA PRO A 89 -2.87 8.98 22.38
C PRO A 89 -3.85 8.19 23.25
N GLY A 90 -4.06 6.92 22.93
CA GLY A 90 -5.04 6.06 23.61
C GLY A 90 -6.46 6.10 23.03
N HIS A 91 -6.80 7.08 22.18
CA HIS A 91 -8.06 7.04 21.44
C HIS A 91 -8.06 5.85 20.45
N PRO A 92 -9.16 5.07 20.31
CA PRO A 92 -9.19 3.91 19.42
C PRO A 92 -8.75 4.22 17.98
N ALA A 93 -9.20 5.36 17.42
CA ALA A 93 -8.76 5.81 16.11
C ALA A 93 -7.27 6.16 16.04
N HIS A 94 -6.68 6.70 17.11
CA HIS A 94 -5.23 6.94 17.17
C HIS A 94 -4.47 5.61 17.11
N VAL A 95 -4.89 4.63 17.93
CA VAL A 95 -4.28 3.30 17.97
C VAL A 95 -4.36 2.62 16.60
N GLN A 96 -5.55 2.62 15.98
CA GLN A 96 -5.75 1.99 14.69
C GLN A 96 -4.95 2.68 13.57
N LEU A 97 -5.00 4.01 13.47
CA LEU A 97 -4.22 4.74 12.46
C LEU A 97 -2.73 4.55 12.65
N THR A 98 -2.24 4.45 13.89
CA THR A 98 -0.82 4.18 14.17
C THR A 98 -0.41 2.81 13.62
N LYS A 99 -1.25 1.78 13.75
CA LYS A 99 -1.01 0.46 13.15
C LYS A 99 -1.00 0.53 11.62
N THR A 100 -2.01 1.18 11.03
CA THR A 100 -2.09 1.39 9.58
C THR A 100 -0.85 2.10 9.03
N ILE A 101 -0.40 3.17 9.68
CA ILE A 101 0.81 3.92 9.28
C ILE A 101 2.04 3.02 9.27
N LYS A 102 2.21 2.15 10.28
CA LYS A 102 3.35 1.21 10.32
C LYS A 102 3.34 0.25 9.13
N VAL A 103 2.18 -0.34 8.85
CA VAL A 103 2.02 -1.25 7.70
C VAL A 103 2.27 -0.52 6.38
N LEU A 104 1.74 0.69 6.21
CA LEU A 104 1.95 1.49 5.00
C LEU A 104 3.42 1.90 4.82
N LYS A 105 4.14 2.23 5.90
CA LYS A 105 5.60 2.50 5.82
C LYS A 105 6.39 1.28 5.37
N LEU A 106 6.04 0.11 5.89
CA LEU A 106 6.69 -1.13 5.48
C LEU A 106 6.37 -1.47 4.01
N ALA A 107 5.11 -1.28 3.59
CA ALA A 107 4.68 -1.46 2.21
C ALA A 107 5.45 -0.53 1.25
N GLU A 108 5.51 0.76 1.57
CA GLU A 108 6.21 1.76 0.77
C GLU A 108 7.68 1.37 0.56
N SER A 109 8.38 1.01 1.64
CA SER A 109 9.78 0.56 1.57
C SER A 109 9.94 -0.69 0.70
N LYS A 110 9.05 -1.68 0.88
CA LYS A 110 9.10 -2.95 0.14
C LYS A 110 8.80 -2.77 -1.35
N ILE A 111 7.79 -1.97 -1.70
CA ILE A 111 7.46 -1.64 -3.10
C ILE A 111 8.63 -0.87 -3.73
N LYS A 112 9.19 0.12 -3.03
CA LYS A 112 10.34 0.89 -3.52
C LYS A 112 11.52 -0.03 -3.85
N ASN A 113 11.89 -0.93 -2.94
CA ASN A 113 12.94 -1.91 -3.18
C ASN A 113 12.61 -2.79 -4.40
N ALA A 114 11.38 -3.29 -4.50
CA ALA A 114 10.94 -4.11 -5.62
C ALA A 114 11.05 -3.37 -6.98
N THR A 115 10.76 -2.06 -7.00
CA THR A 115 10.93 -1.20 -8.17
C THR A 115 12.40 -1.00 -8.53
N GLU A 116 13.26 -0.74 -7.54
CA GLU A 116 14.70 -0.53 -7.74
C GLU A 116 15.41 -1.79 -8.27
N HIS A 117 15.09 -2.98 -7.73
CA HIS A 117 15.63 -4.24 -8.22
C HIS A 117 15.30 -4.51 -9.71
N ARG A 118 14.15 -4.03 -10.19
CA ARG A 118 13.78 -4.14 -11.61
C ARG A 118 14.59 -3.20 -12.49
N ILE A 119 14.91 -2.00 -12.00
CA ILE A 119 15.80 -1.07 -12.69
C ILE A 119 17.18 -1.74 -12.87
N THR A 120 17.76 -2.30 -11.82
CA THR A 120 19.09 -2.93 -11.88
C THR A 120 19.12 -4.20 -12.75
N SER A 121 18.02 -4.97 -12.80
CA SER A 121 17.94 -6.19 -13.62
C SER A 121 17.92 -5.89 -15.12
N ILE A 122 17.32 -4.78 -15.55
CA ILE A 122 17.32 -4.34 -16.96
C ILE A 122 18.73 -3.98 -17.43
N PHE A 123 19.56 -3.36 -16.58
CA PHE A 123 20.93 -2.97 -16.95
C PHE A 123 21.91 -4.15 -17.08
N LYS A 124 21.60 -5.32 -16.50
CA LYS A 124 22.47 -6.51 -16.60
C LYS A 124 22.30 -7.30 -17.90
N HIS A 125 21.22 -7.13 -18.65
CA HIS A 125 20.96 -7.88 -19.88
C HIS A 125 21.39 -7.20 -21.19
N HIS A 126 21.95 -5.98 -21.13
CA HIS A 126 22.50 -5.28 -22.32
C HIS A 126 24.03 -5.35 -22.44
N LYS A 127 24.68 -6.30 -21.74
CA LYS A 127 26.15 -6.44 -21.73
C LYS A 127 26.64 -7.84 -22.08
N GLN A 128 25.93 -8.55 -22.96
CA GLN A 128 26.42 -9.77 -23.62
C GLN A 128 26.42 -9.56 -25.12
#